data_AF-A0A431NS01-F1
#
_entry.id   AF-A0A431NS01-F1
#
_cell.length_a   1.000
_cell.length_b   1.000
_cell.length_c   1.000
_cell.angle_alpha   90.00
_cell.angle_beta   90.00
_cell.angle_gamma   90.00
#
_symmetry.space_group_name_H-M   'P 1'
#
loop_
_entity.id
_entity.type
_entity.pdbx_description
1 polymer ?
#
loop_
_entity_poly.entity_id
_entity_poly.type
_entity_poly.pdbx_seq_one_letter_code
_entity_poly.pdbx_strand_id
1 'polypeptide(L)'
;MADAGSRIERSRRGRADPACVFRDGCDLYASVATGSGQASLRGASGALLPEGGARLRQSWDGGRGHHDRQRLPRGDGAGVHAAAARGLDRRRDRAGGPIRLALPAAEPRCATGMMEAVNAPSPPDAMTRFLVTWSALGTILAVLVPLATPVLLGGSMLMPLLLADRPELGQRFWKIGPTTALMLVICLYLAVNASWSPASRNAAMAVAMVVLATLAAHVATVAFPLMRAEQVDALRRGLVIGLLVGLAILAFEYVTRMSGQRALKSLLDTLGVRGVRIETGNWLHPRNQGMTRNLGFVVPIVWIGLAACLRINRADSRSAGALIFALAAVSVLVSPSATAKIGLTAGAIGALGALWFPQLTLAGLTAAWVFLCAAVVPVAHLLYRLRLYDAAWIHETGRHRIAIWGATSDWYWSAPIFGAGLASAREQPALDAAHADALKNLSATAKLNWHAHNGYLQVWYEAGAVGGLLFMLLGLALLHAVRKSDDVVKPLLIGAFASFTFFIATGFSLWAAWYIGALGLVIVSAQLTGAELPGGAAKPR
;
A
#
# COMPACT_ATOMS: atom_id res chain seq x y z
N MET A 1 -11.10 60.21 -50.21
CA MET A 1 -11.64 59.52 -51.39
C MET A 1 -11.21 58.07 -51.24
N ALA A 2 -12.02 57.25 -50.57
CA ALA A 2 -13.01 56.32 -51.16
C ALA A 2 -12.30 55.02 -51.62
N ASP A 3 -12.71 53.79 -51.29
CA ASP A 3 -13.85 53.25 -50.55
C ASP A 3 -13.55 51.76 -50.22
N ALA A 4 -14.42 51.18 -49.41
CA ALA A 4 -14.48 49.87 -48.77
C ALA A 4 -14.25 48.60 -49.59
N GLY A 5 -14.05 47.48 -48.87
CA GLY A 5 -14.18 46.13 -49.43
C GLY A 5 -13.87 44.98 -48.47
N SER A 6 -14.62 44.85 -47.38
CA SER A 6 -14.61 43.69 -46.49
C SER A 6 -15.12 42.42 -47.18
N ARG A 7 -14.42 41.28 -47.02
CA ARG A 7 -14.95 39.95 -47.35
C ARG A 7 -14.80 39.00 -46.16
N ILE A 8 -15.95 38.74 -45.56
CA ILE A 8 -16.23 37.77 -44.50
C ILE A 8 -16.41 36.41 -45.17
N GLU A 9 -15.51 35.46 -44.90
CA GLU A 9 -15.74 34.05 -45.23
C GLU A 9 -16.52 33.37 -44.10
N ARG A 10 -17.75 32.98 -44.42
CA ARG A 10 -18.64 32.19 -43.57
C ARG A 10 -18.16 30.74 -43.53
N SER A 11 -17.64 30.28 -42.40
CA SER A 11 -17.51 28.86 -42.13
C SER A 11 -18.89 28.25 -41.83
N ARG A 12 -19.21 27.17 -42.54
CA ARG A 12 -20.46 26.42 -42.41
C ARG A 12 -20.54 25.77 -41.03
N ARG A 13 -21.60 26.09 -40.28
CA ARG A 13 -22.07 25.35 -39.11
C ARG A 13 -22.57 23.97 -39.56
N GLY A 14 -21.81 22.93 -39.25
CA GLY A 14 -22.29 21.55 -39.20
C GLY A 14 -23.01 21.31 -37.88
N ARG A 15 -24.20 20.70 -37.97
CA ARG A 15 -25.05 20.32 -36.83
C ARG A 15 -24.31 19.32 -35.94
N ALA A 16 -24.26 19.60 -34.63
CA ALA A 16 -23.81 18.64 -33.63
C ALA A 16 -24.97 17.70 -33.28
N ASP A 17 -24.73 16.41 -33.44
CA ASP A 17 -25.61 15.31 -33.07
C ASP A 17 -25.29 14.92 -31.61
N PRO A 18 -26.24 14.96 -30.66
CA PRO A 18 -25.95 14.71 -29.24
C PRO A 18 -26.16 13.23 -28.90
N ALA A 19 -25.31 12.34 -29.42
CA ALA A 19 -25.35 10.92 -29.02
C ALA A 19 -24.05 10.18 -29.37
N CYS A 20 -22.96 10.42 -28.62
CA CYS A 20 -21.89 9.45 -28.36
C CYS A 20 -20.80 10.09 -27.49
N VAL A 21 -21.01 10.11 -26.17
CA VAL A 21 -19.96 10.39 -25.19
C VAL A 21 -19.80 9.12 -24.37
N PHE A 22 -19.00 8.16 -24.85
CA PHE A 22 -18.40 7.07 -24.05
C PHE A 22 -17.58 6.15 -24.97
N ARG A 23 -16.37 6.58 -25.32
CA ARG A 23 -15.25 5.74 -25.76
C ARG A 23 -14.12 6.68 -26.11
N ASP A 24 -13.18 6.86 -25.20
CA ASP A 24 -11.77 7.13 -25.52
C ASP A 24 -10.96 7.04 -24.22
N GLY A 25 -10.03 6.10 -24.22
CA GLY A 25 -9.24 5.72 -23.05
C GLY A 25 -8.59 4.34 -23.12
N CYS A 26 -8.70 3.62 -24.23
CA CYS A 26 -8.06 2.31 -24.42
C CYS A 26 -7.10 2.21 -25.62
N ASP A 27 -6.97 3.24 -26.46
CA ASP A 27 -6.29 3.07 -27.76
C ASP A 27 -4.83 3.54 -27.85
N LEU A 28 -4.18 3.90 -26.74
CA LEU A 28 -2.75 4.22 -26.76
C LEU A 28 -1.80 2.99 -26.70
N TYR A 29 -2.31 1.77 -26.88
CA TYR A 29 -1.52 0.53 -26.77
C TYR A 29 -1.57 -0.41 -28.00
N ALA A 30 -2.15 0.01 -29.13
CA ALA A 30 -2.45 -0.89 -30.25
C ALA A 30 -1.73 -0.61 -31.58
N SER A 31 -0.54 0.01 -31.59
CA SER A 31 0.17 0.32 -32.85
C SER A 31 1.64 -0.13 -32.94
N VAL A 32 2.00 -1.31 -32.44
CA VAL A 32 3.20 -2.05 -32.93
C VAL A 32 2.98 -3.56 -32.75
N ALA A 33 2.18 -4.20 -33.62
CA ALA A 33 2.20 -5.66 -33.85
C ALA A 33 1.23 -6.08 -34.96
N THR A 34 1.46 -5.67 -36.20
CA THR A 34 0.95 -6.39 -37.38
C THR A 34 1.96 -6.29 -38.51
N GLY A 35 2.81 -7.29 -38.63
CA GLY A 35 3.85 -7.37 -39.65
C GLY A 35 4.35 -8.80 -39.84
N SER A 36 3.45 -9.73 -40.17
CA SER A 36 3.83 -11.06 -40.65
C SER A 36 2.75 -11.60 -41.59
N GLY A 37 2.87 -11.27 -42.87
CA GLY A 37 2.19 -11.95 -43.97
C GLY A 37 3.25 -12.56 -44.88
N GLN A 38 3.39 -13.89 -44.82
CA GLN A 38 4.11 -14.69 -45.80
C GLN A 38 3.33 -14.72 -47.12
N ALA A 39 4.02 -14.57 -48.26
CA ALA A 39 3.99 -15.50 -49.39
C ALA A 39 4.73 -14.92 -50.61
N SER A 40 5.74 -15.65 -51.10
CA SER A 40 5.95 -15.97 -52.52
C SER A 40 7.40 -16.42 -52.76
N LEU A 41 7.57 -17.75 -52.87
CA LEU A 41 8.74 -18.40 -53.47
C LEU A 41 8.79 -18.09 -54.96
N ARG A 42 9.94 -17.62 -55.47
CA ARG A 42 10.52 -18.02 -56.77
C ARG A 42 11.94 -17.46 -56.95
N GLY A 43 12.89 -18.39 -57.03
CA GLY A 43 14.06 -18.42 -57.92
C GLY A 43 15.04 -17.25 -57.94
N ALA A 44 16.29 -17.51 -57.53
CA ALA A 44 17.46 -17.36 -58.40
C ALA A 44 18.71 -17.91 -57.71
N SER A 45 19.36 -18.85 -58.37
CA SER A 45 20.70 -19.35 -58.11
C SER A 45 21.75 -18.24 -58.23
N GLY A 46 22.80 -18.27 -57.41
CA GLY A 46 23.96 -17.38 -57.63
C GLY A 46 24.92 -17.27 -56.45
N ALA A 47 25.85 -18.22 -56.40
CA ALA A 47 27.24 -18.20 -55.95
C ALA A 47 27.81 -17.11 -55.01
N LEU A 48 28.83 -17.56 -54.26
CA LEU A 48 29.98 -16.86 -53.64
C LEU A 48 29.89 -16.59 -52.13
N LEU A 49 30.46 -17.54 -51.38
CA LEU A 49 31.10 -17.28 -50.09
C LEU A 49 32.45 -16.56 -50.34
N PRO A 50 32.88 -15.72 -49.39
CA PRO A 50 34.19 -15.96 -48.83
C PRO A 50 34.22 -15.92 -47.30
N GLU A 51 35.20 -16.67 -46.81
CA GLU A 51 35.67 -16.84 -45.45
C GLU A 51 36.20 -15.53 -44.82
N GLY A 52 36.21 -15.51 -43.48
CA GLY A 52 36.93 -14.53 -42.66
C GLY A 52 36.15 -14.27 -41.36
N GLY A 53 36.49 -14.77 -40.18
CA GLY A 53 37.81 -15.10 -39.67
C GLY A 53 38.38 -13.92 -38.89
N ALA A 54 37.86 -13.63 -37.68
CA ALA A 54 38.55 -12.77 -36.72
C ALA A 54 38.16 -13.13 -35.27
N ARG A 55 38.99 -13.97 -34.66
CA ARG A 55 39.07 -14.19 -33.21
C ARG A 55 39.74 -12.96 -32.59
N LEU A 56 39.05 -12.26 -31.68
CA LEU A 56 39.71 -11.30 -30.79
C LEU A 56 40.17 -12.01 -29.52
N ARG A 57 41.50 -12.09 -29.40
CA ARG A 57 42.22 -12.62 -28.25
C ARG A 57 42.09 -11.67 -27.07
N GLN A 58 41.97 -12.28 -25.89
CA GLN A 58 42.30 -11.71 -24.60
C GLN A 58 43.78 -11.34 -24.53
N SER A 59 44.08 -10.13 -24.04
CA SER A 59 45.36 -9.77 -23.43
C SER A 59 45.06 -8.82 -22.26
N TRP A 60 45.17 -9.35 -21.05
CA TRP A 60 45.17 -8.56 -19.83
C TRP A 60 46.50 -8.84 -19.14
N ASP A 61 47.43 -7.92 -19.30
CA ASP A 61 48.74 -7.93 -18.66
C ASP A 61 48.84 -6.74 -17.70
N GLY A 62 49.36 -7.03 -16.51
CA GLY A 62 50.29 -6.15 -15.82
C GLY A 62 49.73 -5.05 -14.94
N GLY A 63 49.78 -5.25 -13.62
CA GLY A 63 49.64 -4.15 -12.65
C GLY A 63 49.83 -4.57 -11.20
N ARG A 64 50.99 -5.13 -10.83
CA ARG A 64 51.42 -5.27 -9.42
C ARG A 64 51.84 -3.89 -8.90
N GLY A 65 51.26 -3.47 -7.77
CA GLY A 65 51.60 -2.25 -7.05
C GLY A 65 51.65 -2.51 -5.55
N HIS A 66 52.70 -2.00 -4.92
CA HIS A 66 53.25 -2.34 -3.62
C HIS A 66 52.39 -2.04 -2.38
N HIS A 67 52.68 -2.82 -1.34
CA HIS A 67 52.52 -2.55 0.08
C HIS A 67 52.79 -1.10 0.48
N ASP A 68 51.92 -0.53 1.33
CA ASP A 68 52.42 0.33 2.41
C ASP A 68 51.54 0.25 3.67
N ARG A 69 52.19 -0.08 4.79
CA ARG A 69 51.61 -0.19 6.13
C ARG A 69 51.80 1.16 6.82
N GLN A 70 50.73 1.91 7.05
CA GLN A 70 50.79 3.07 7.93
C GLN A 70 50.40 2.72 9.36
N ARG A 71 51.33 3.07 10.26
CA ARG A 71 51.32 2.88 11.71
C ARG A 71 50.35 3.85 12.38
N LEU A 72 49.65 3.35 13.38
CA LEU A 72 48.90 4.13 14.37
C LEU A 72 49.87 4.86 15.32
N PRO A 73 49.61 6.12 15.70
CA PRO A 73 50.18 6.69 16.91
C PRO A 73 49.29 6.41 18.13
N ARG A 74 49.91 5.83 19.15
CA ARG A 74 49.42 5.85 20.53
C ARG A 74 49.63 7.26 21.08
N GLY A 75 48.57 7.86 21.62
CA GLY A 75 48.64 9.09 22.40
C GLY A 75 47.99 8.85 23.76
N ASP A 76 48.82 8.77 24.78
CA ASP A 76 48.43 8.91 26.18
C ASP A 76 48.05 10.37 26.46
N GLY A 77 46.96 10.58 27.20
CA GLY A 77 46.47 11.89 27.56
C GLY A 77 45.51 11.80 28.74
N ALA A 78 46.08 11.82 29.94
CA ALA A 78 45.38 11.99 31.19
C ALA A 78 44.72 13.37 31.29
N GLY A 79 43.60 13.46 32.00
CA GLY A 79 43.26 14.66 32.77
C GLY A 79 41.88 15.27 32.57
N VAL A 80 41.04 15.06 33.59
CA VAL A 80 40.17 16.06 34.24
C VAL A 80 39.08 16.74 33.38
N HIS A 81 37.81 16.40 33.65
CA HIS A 81 36.87 17.33 34.30
C HIS A 81 35.57 16.63 34.72
N ALA A 82 35.37 16.64 36.03
CA ALA A 82 34.12 16.33 36.70
C ALA A 82 33.08 17.45 36.46
N ALA A 83 31.82 17.06 36.29
CA ALA A 83 30.60 17.71 36.82
C ALA A 83 29.41 17.50 35.87
N ALA A 84 28.55 16.53 36.18
CA ALA A 84 27.09 16.58 35.95
C ALA A 84 26.44 15.24 36.33
N ALA A 85 26.37 14.95 37.63
CA ALA A 85 25.56 13.87 38.17
C ALA A 85 24.70 14.41 39.31
N ARG A 86 23.55 15.01 38.97
CA ARG A 86 22.42 15.21 39.88
C ARG A 86 21.14 15.08 39.08
N GLY A 87 20.35 14.03 39.35
CA GLY A 87 18.98 13.96 38.84
C GLY A 87 18.44 12.60 38.44
N LEU A 88 18.86 11.49 39.04
CA LEU A 88 18.15 10.21 38.88
C LEU A 88 18.18 9.42 40.20
N ASP A 89 17.36 9.84 41.15
CA ASP A 89 17.10 9.07 42.37
C ASP A 89 15.59 8.96 42.66
N ARG A 90 14.89 8.19 41.80
CA ARG A 90 13.51 7.71 42.03
C ARG A 90 13.25 6.32 41.44
N ARG A 91 14.23 5.40 41.52
CA ARG A 91 14.06 3.99 41.08
C ARG A 91 14.87 2.99 41.90
N ARG A 92 14.82 3.08 43.23
CA ARG A 92 15.26 1.99 44.13
C ARG A 92 14.20 1.79 45.20
N ASP A 93 13.21 0.96 44.88
CA ASP A 93 12.34 0.26 45.84
C ASP A 93 11.63 -0.94 45.18
N ARG A 94 12.27 -1.59 44.22
CA ARG A 94 11.87 -2.93 43.76
C ARG A 94 13.03 -3.90 43.96
N ALA A 95 13.43 -4.06 45.22
CA ALA A 95 14.21 -5.21 45.64
C ALA A 95 13.34 -6.47 45.47
N GLY A 96 13.92 -7.47 44.81
CA GLY A 96 13.28 -8.73 44.45
C GLY A 96 12.89 -9.58 45.66
N GLY A 97 11.61 -9.49 46.04
CA GLY A 97 10.95 -10.60 46.73
C GLY A 97 10.73 -11.76 45.75
N PRO A 98 10.89 -13.03 46.17
CA PRO A 98 10.52 -14.18 45.35
C PRO A 98 9.05 -14.05 44.94
N ILE A 99 8.77 -14.24 43.64
CA ILE A 99 7.40 -14.32 43.11
C ILE A 99 6.76 -15.54 43.77
N ARG A 100 6.09 -15.33 44.91
CA ARG A 100 5.15 -16.31 45.47
C ARG A 100 3.95 -16.30 44.53
N LEU A 101 3.91 -17.27 43.62
CA LEU A 101 2.66 -17.74 43.02
C LEU A 101 1.78 -18.21 44.17
N ALA A 102 0.94 -17.31 44.70
CA ALA A 102 -0.17 -17.70 45.55
C ALA A 102 -1.09 -18.54 44.68
N LEU A 103 -0.92 -19.86 44.75
CA LEU A 103 -1.93 -20.80 44.28
C LEU A 103 -3.23 -20.43 45.00
N PRO A 104 -4.32 -20.11 44.28
CA PRO A 104 -5.59 -19.83 44.92
C PRO A 104 -5.95 -21.02 45.81
N ALA A 105 -6.26 -20.75 47.08
CA ALA A 105 -6.75 -21.76 48.00
C ALA A 105 -7.92 -22.48 47.34
N ALA A 106 -7.83 -23.82 47.29
CA ALA A 106 -8.87 -24.66 46.74
C ALA A 106 -10.17 -24.41 47.51
N GLU A 107 -11.08 -23.64 46.92
CA GLU A 107 -12.43 -23.50 47.46
C GLU A 107 -13.10 -24.89 47.45
N PRO A 108 -13.75 -25.29 48.55
CA PRO A 108 -14.48 -26.54 48.61
C PRO A 108 -15.58 -26.51 47.54
N ARG A 109 -15.44 -27.38 46.54
CA ARG A 109 -16.45 -27.65 45.52
C ARG A 109 -17.69 -28.24 46.21
N CYS A 110 -18.56 -27.35 46.69
CA CYS A 110 -19.87 -27.72 47.16
C CYS A 110 -20.65 -28.27 45.95
N ALA A 111 -21.24 -29.44 46.12
CA ALA A 111 -21.96 -30.18 45.10
C ALA A 111 -23.25 -29.45 44.69
N THR A 112 -23.15 -28.51 43.75
CA THR A 112 -24.27 -28.06 42.90
C THR A 112 -24.26 -28.86 41.61
N GLY A 113 -24.46 -30.18 41.76
CA GLY A 113 -24.79 -31.05 40.64
C GLY A 113 -26.24 -30.81 40.20
N MET A 114 -26.46 -30.91 38.88
CA MET A 114 -27.77 -31.00 38.24
C MET A 114 -28.59 -29.71 38.11
N MET A 115 -28.09 -28.69 37.39
CA MET A 115 -28.98 -27.81 36.61
C MET A 115 -28.32 -26.96 35.51
N GLU A 116 -27.09 -27.27 35.07
CA GLU A 116 -26.62 -26.79 33.76
C GLU A 116 -27.30 -27.64 32.67
N ALA A 117 -28.61 -27.42 32.51
CA ALA A 117 -29.26 -27.72 31.25
C ALA A 117 -28.47 -26.98 30.18
N VAL A 118 -27.78 -27.76 29.35
CA VAL A 118 -27.01 -27.35 28.19
C VAL A 118 -27.92 -26.50 27.31
N ASN A 119 -27.91 -25.19 27.52
CA ASN A 119 -28.51 -24.23 26.61
C ASN A 119 -27.66 -24.27 25.35
N ALA A 120 -27.99 -25.20 24.45
CA ALA A 120 -27.41 -25.24 23.13
C ALA A 120 -27.52 -23.83 22.54
N PRO A 121 -26.41 -23.24 22.04
CA PRO A 121 -26.44 -21.88 21.53
C PRO A 121 -27.51 -21.80 20.45
N SER A 122 -28.44 -20.86 20.62
CA SER A 122 -29.47 -20.61 19.62
C SER A 122 -28.80 -20.34 18.27
N PRO A 123 -29.38 -20.86 17.16
CA PRO A 123 -28.80 -20.65 15.84
C PRO A 123 -28.64 -19.15 15.59
N PRO A 124 -27.56 -18.71 14.92
CA PRO A 124 -27.33 -17.30 14.66
C PRO A 124 -28.51 -16.70 13.90
N ASP A 125 -28.92 -15.51 14.34
CA ASP A 125 -30.01 -14.78 13.70
C ASP A 125 -29.70 -14.49 12.21
N ALA A 126 -30.74 -14.20 11.43
CA ALA A 126 -30.59 -13.95 10.00
C ALA A 126 -29.67 -12.74 9.72
N MET A 127 -29.70 -11.72 10.59
CA MET A 127 -28.89 -10.52 10.50
C MET A 127 -27.38 -10.83 10.65
N THR A 128 -27.01 -11.66 11.63
CA THR A 128 -25.64 -12.09 11.87
C THR A 128 -25.08 -12.82 10.66
N ARG A 129 -25.86 -13.77 10.08
CA ARG A 129 -25.47 -14.48 8.86
C ARG A 129 -25.29 -13.53 7.67
N PHE A 130 -26.18 -12.55 7.52
CA PHE A 130 -26.07 -11.54 6.48
C PHE A 130 -24.79 -10.70 6.64
N LEU A 131 -24.48 -10.22 7.85
CA LEU A 131 -23.28 -9.41 8.11
C LEU A 131 -21.97 -10.17 7.90
N VAL A 132 -21.93 -11.44 8.32
CA VAL A 132 -20.79 -12.33 8.03
C VAL A 132 -20.59 -12.44 6.52
N THR A 133 -21.64 -12.75 5.77
CA THR A 133 -21.57 -12.90 4.31
C THR A 133 -21.19 -11.59 3.62
N TRP A 134 -21.77 -10.45 4.04
CA TRP A 134 -21.47 -9.12 3.51
C TRP A 134 -19.97 -8.80 3.64
N SER A 135 -19.43 -8.94 4.85
CA SER A 135 -18.02 -8.64 5.11
C SER A 135 -17.08 -9.66 4.44
N ALA A 136 -17.45 -10.94 4.40
CA ALA A 136 -16.68 -11.97 3.71
C ALA A 136 -16.58 -11.72 2.21
N LEU A 137 -17.71 -11.49 1.52
CA LEU A 137 -17.73 -11.20 0.09
C LEU A 137 -16.98 -9.91 -0.24
N GLY A 138 -17.18 -8.84 0.55
CA GLY A 138 -16.44 -7.60 0.37
C GLY A 138 -14.94 -7.79 0.50
N THR A 139 -14.49 -8.60 1.46
CA THR A 139 -13.07 -8.90 1.67
C THR A 139 -12.49 -9.77 0.56
N ILE A 140 -13.21 -10.81 0.11
CA ILE A 140 -12.80 -11.66 -1.03
C ILE A 140 -12.61 -10.80 -2.27
N LEU A 141 -13.58 -9.94 -2.57
CA LEU A 141 -13.51 -9.03 -3.73
C LEU A 141 -12.35 -8.04 -3.59
N ALA A 142 -12.08 -7.50 -2.41
CA ALA A 142 -10.94 -6.59 -2.19
C ALA A 142 -9.59 -7.28 -2.40
N VAL A 143 -9.46 -8.55 -1.99
CA VAL A 143 -8.23 -9.35 -2.18
C VAL A 143 -8.04 -9.73 -3.65
N LEU A 144 -9.10 -10.17 -4.34
CA LEU A 144 -9.00 -10.72 -5.69
C LEU A 144 -9.07 -9.65 -6.78
N VAL A 145 -9.85 -8.59 -6.54
CA VAL A 145 -10.13 -7.52 -7.50
C VAL A 145 -9.86 -6.16 -6.85
N PRO A 146 -8.60 -5.75 -6.66
CA PRO A 146 -8.26 -4.49 -6.00
C PRO A 146 -8.88 -3.27 -6.68
N LEU A 147 -9.13 -3.34 -8.00
CA LEU A 147 -9.82 -2.27 -8.73
C LEU A 147 -11.24 -2.00 -8.24
N ALA A 148 -11.87 -2.95 -7.53
CA ALA A 148 -13.18 -2.78 -6.92
C ALA A 148 -13.12 -2.08 -5.55
N THR A 149 -11.93 -1.90 -4.95
CA THR A 149 -11.79 -1.30 -3.61
C THR A 149 -12.45 0.08 -3.47
N PRO A 150 -12.55 0.96 -4.49
CA PRO A 150 -13.32 2.20 -4.36
C PRO A 150 -14.79 1.97 -4.05
N VAL A 151 -15.42 1.04 -4.77
CA VAL A 151 -16.84 0.69 -4.60
C VAL A 151 -17.05 -0.01 -3.26
N LEU A 152 -16.15 -0.95 -2.93
CA LEU A 152 -16.20 -1.68 -1.65
C LEU A 152 -16.00 -0.75 -0.46
N LEU A 153 -15.14 0.26 -0.56
CA LEU A 153 -14.96 1.28 0.47
C LEU A 153 -16.24 2.09 0.67
N GLY A 154 -16.90 2.50 -0.42
CA GLY A 154 -18.24 3.12 -0.35
C GLY A 154 -19.27 2.21 0.33
N GLY A 155 -19.32 0.95 -0.08
CA GLY A 155 -20.21 -0.07 0.49
C GLY A 155 -19.94 -0.34 1.98
N SER A 156 -18.69 -0.23 2.43
CA SER A 156 -18.30 -0.48 3.83
C SER A 156 -18.98 0.46 4.84
N MET A 157 -19.46 1.62 4.38
CA MET A 157 -20.19 2.59 5.20
C MET A 157 -21.66 2.22 5.42
N LEU A 158 -22.26 1.41 4.54
CA LEU A 158 -23.71 1.16 4.54
C LEU A 158 -24.17 0.44 5.81
N MET A 159 -23.52 -0.67 6.17
CA MET A 159 -23.95 -1.46 7.33
C MET A 159 -23.80 -0.70 8.66
N PRO A 160 -22.69 0.01 8.93
CA PRO A 160 -22.58 0.81 10.15
C PRO A 160 -23.64 1.90 10.25
N LEU A 161 -23.94 2.60 9.14
CA LEU A 161 -24.97 3.66 9.14
C LEU A 161 -26.38 3.12 9.34
N LEU A 162 -26.68 1.92 8.81
CA LEU A 162 -28.01 1.31 8.94
C LEU A 162 -28.26 0.70 10.31
N LEU A 163 -27.22 0.18 10.97
CA LEU A 163 -27.34 -0.60 12.20
C LEU A 163 -26.98 0.16 13.48
N ALA A 164 -26.29 1.30 13.37
CA ALA A 164 -26.02 2.16 14.52
C ALA A 164 -27.32 2.81 15.04
N ASP A 165 -27.35 3.08 16.35
CA ASP A 165 -28.41 3.89 16.98
C ASP A 165 -28.51 5.26 16.28
N ARG A 166 -29.64 5.53 15.61
CA ARG A 166 -29.82 6.74 14.77
C ARG A 166 -29.79 8.04 15.56
N PRO A 167 -30.52 8.18 16.69
CA PRO A 167 -30.40 9.36 17.55
C PRO A 167 -28.97 9.65 18.00
N GLU A 168 -28.25 8.64 18.52
CA GLU A 168 -26.87 8.84 18.98
C GLU A 168 -25.91 9.11 17.81
N LEU A 169 -26.10 8.45 16.68
CA LEU A 169 -25.31 8.66 15.48
C LEU A 169 -25.43 10.12 15.03
N GLY A 170 -26.64 10.67 14.95
CA GLY A 170 -26.85 12.07 14.58
C GLY A 170 -26.10 13.05 15.48
N GLN A 171 -26.05 12.79 16.78
CA GLN A 171 -25.32 13.62 17.74
C GLN A 171 -23.79 13.47 17.63
N ARG A 172 -23.29 12.26 17.37
CA ARG A 172 -21.85 11.99 17.31
C ARG A 172 -21.24 12.26 15.94
N PHE A 173 -22.03 12.24 14.86
CA PHE A 173 -21.55 12.44 13.50
C PHE A 173 -20.90 13.81 13.31
N TRP A 174 -21.41 14.85 14.00
CA TRP A 174 -20.83 16.19 13.94
C TRP A 174 -19.62 16.38 14.88
N LYS A 175 -19.29 15.40 15.72
CA LYS A 175 -18.11 15.45 16.61
C LYS A 175 -16.87 15.00 15.84
N ILE A 176 -16.28 15.94 15.11
CA ILE A 176 -15.08 15.71 14.30
C ILE A 176 -13.87 15.55 15.23
N GLY A 177 -13.32 14.32 15.29
CA GLY A 177 -12.08 14.04 16.00
C GLY A 177 -10.85 14.66 15.31
N PRO A 178 -9.72 14.84 16.02
CA PRO A 178 -8.51 15.48 15.48
C PRO A 178 -7.96 14.78 14.22
N THR A 179 -8.01 13.45 14.17
CA THR A 179 -7.57 12.70 12.96
C THR A 179 -8.47 12.98 11.76
N THR A 180 -9.80 13.00 11.96
CA THR A 180 -10.75 13.36 10.90
C THR A 180 -10.56 14.80 10.45
N ALA A 181 -10.38 15.74 11.38
CA ALA A 181 -10.12 17.14 11.06
C ALA A 181 -8.85 17.28 10.19
N LEU A 182 -7.76 16.60 10.54
CA LEU A 182 -6.54 16.58 9.72
C LEU A 182 -6.79 15.99 8.33
N MET A 183 -7.54 14.89 8.22
CA MET A 183 -7.91 14.32 6.93
C MET A 183 -8.75 15.29 6.09
N LEU A 184 -9.67 16.04 6.70
CA LEU A 184 -10.45 17.07 6.00
C LEU A 184 -9.56 18.22 5.50
N VAL A 185 -8.58 18.66 6.29
CA VAL A 185 -7.58 19.64 5.86
C VAL A 185 -6.77 19.11 4.68
N ILE A 186 -6.37 17.83 4.72
CA ILE A 186 -5.71 17.16 3.59
C ILE A 186 -6.62 17.17 2.36
N CYS A 187 -7.89 16.77 2.49
CA CYS A 187 -8.85 16.79 1.37
C CYS A 187 -8.96 18.17 0.73
N LEU A 188 -9.09 19.22 1.55
CA LEU A 188 -9.19 20.61 1.07
C LEU A 188 -7.90 21.02 0.35
N TYR A 189 -6.74 20.74 0.95
CA TYR A 189 -5.45 21.05 0.35
C TYR A 189 -5.25 20.33 -0.99
N LEU A 190 -5.54 19.03 -1.06
CA LEU A 190 -5.40 18.25 -2.29
C LEU A 190 -6.41 18.69 -3.36
N ALA A 191 -7.60 19.15 -2.98
CA ALA A 191 -8.57 19.71 -3.91
C ALA A 191 -8.06 21.02 -4.55
N VAL A 192 -7.47 21.90 -3.74
CA VAL A 192 -6.81 23.12 -4.23
C VAL A 192 -5.62 22.76 -5.11
N ASN A 193 -4.74 21.85 -4.66
CA ASN A 193 -3.58 21.39 -5.41
C ASN A 193 -3.93 20.72 -6.75
N ALA A 194 -5.07 20.03 -6.84
CA ALA A 194 -5.54 19.44 -8.09
C ALA A 194 -5.94 20.48 -9.15
N SER A 195 -6.22 21.74 -8.77
CA SER A 195 -6.71 22.78 -9.70
C SER A 195 -5.68 23.22 -10.75
N TRP A 196 -4.39 23.04 -10.49
CA TRP A 196 -3.31 23.27 -11.46
C TRP A 196 -2.63 22.00 -11.94
N SER A 197 -3.23 20.83 -11.67
CA SER A 197 -2.67 19.58 -12.16
C SER A 197 -2.80 19.47 -13.69
N PRO A 198 -1.73 19.13 -14.42
CA PRO A 198 -1.81 18.79 -15.84
C PRO A 198 -2.65 17.51 -16.08
N ALA A 199 -2.80 16.67 -15.05
CA ALA A 199 -3.52 15.40 -15.09
C ALA A 199 -4.93 15.51 -14.47
N SER A 200 -5.70 16.53 -14.84
CA SER A 200 -6.95 16.95 -14.17
C SER A 200 -7.91 15.81 -13.81
N ARG A 201 -8.15 14.86 -14.73
CA ARG A 201 -9.01 13.69 -14.49
C ARG A 201 -8.45 12.76 -13.41
N ASN A 202 -7.15 12.45 -13.46
CA ASN A 202 -6.51 11.60 -12.46
C ASN A 202 -6.44 12.31 -11.10
N ALA A 203 -6.20 13.63 -11.10
CA ALA A 203 -6.19 14.46 -9.91
C ALA A 203 -7.57 14.49 -9.23
N ALA A 204 -8.63 14.76 -9.98
CA ALA A 204 -10.01 14.77 -9.48
C ALA A 204 -10.41 13.41 -8.91
N MET A 205 -10.06 12.31 -9.60
CA MET A 205 -10.33 10.96 -9.11
C MET A 205 -9.58 10.67 -7.80
N ALA A 206 -8.32 11.08 -7.69
CA ALA A 206 -7.54 10.89 -6.46
C ALA A 206 -8.13 11.69 -5.29
N VAL A 207 -8.51 12.96 -5.51
CA VAL A 207 -9.20 13.79 -4.49
C VAL A 207 -10.50 13.14 -4.05
N ALA A 208 -11.36 12.73 -4.99
CA ALA A 208 -12.61 12.04 -4.68
C ALA A 208 -12.39 10.78 -3.84
N MET A 209 -11.32 10.04 -4.11
CA MET A 209 -10.96 8.84 -3.36
C MET A 209 -10.42 9.13 -1.96
N VAL A 210 -9.63 10.20 -1.77
CA VAL A 210 -9.19 10.61 -0.44
C VAL A 210 -10.39 11.11 0.39
N VAL A 211 -11.33 11.84 -0.22
CA VAL A 211 -12.60 12.23 0.40
C VAL A 211 -13.39 10.99 0.81
N LEU A 212 -13.56 10.02 -0.08
CA LEU A 212 -14.29 8.77 0.21
C LEU A 212 -13.64 7.99 1.36
N ALA A 213 -12.31 7.87 1.38
CA ALA A 213 -11.57 7.22 2.47
C ALA A 213 -11.72 7.97 3.80
N THR A 214 -11.76 9.30 3.76
CA THR A 214 -11.98 10.15 4.93
C THR A 214 -13.38 9.95 5.50
N LEU A 215 -14.41 9.99 4.65
CA LEU A 215 -15.79 9.72 5.05
C LEU A 215 -15.93 8.31 5.63
N ALA A 216 -15.39 7.30 4.96
CA ALA A 216 -15.50 5.91 5.43
C ALA A 216 -14.82 5.71 6.79
N ALA A 217 -13.62 6.25 6.99
CA ALA A 217 -12.92 6.20 8.27
C ALA A 217 -13.67 6.95 9.37
N HIS A 218 -14.29 8.10 9.06
CA HIS A 218 -15.09 8.87 10.01
C HIS A 218 -16.38 8.13 10.39
N VAL A 219 -17.15 7.66 9.40
CA VAL A 219 -18.35 6.86 9.61
C VAL A 219 -18.05 5.65 10.49
N ALA A 220 -16.99 4.90 10.17
CA ALA A 220 -16.61 3.73 10.94
C ALA A 220 -16.20 4.08 12.39
N THR A 221 -15.49 5.20 12.60
CA THR A 221 -15.12 5.69 13.95
C THR A 221 -16.35 6.02 14.80
N VAL A 222 -17.36 6.65 14.19
CA VAL A 222 -18.56 7.10 14.92
C VAL A 222 -19.58 5.99 15.08
N ALA A 223 -19.81 5.18 14.04
CA ALA A 223 -20.89 4.21 14.00
C ALA A 223 -20.56 2.87 14.67
N PHE A 224 -19.32 2.35 14.56
CA PHE A 224 -18.99 1.05 15.17
C PHE A 224 -19.21 0.99 16.68
N PRO A 225 -18.88 2.02 17.48
CA PRO A 225 -19.17 2.03 18.92
C PRO A 225 -20.67 2.03 19.26
N LEU A 226 -21.55 2.38 18.31
CA LEU A 226 -23.00 2.44 18.46
C LEU A 226 -23.71 1.17 17.97
N MET A 227 -22.98 0.24 17.35
CA MET A 227 -23.52 -1.04 16.92
C MET A 227 -23.53 -2.05 18.07
N ARG A 228 -24.42 -3.04 17.99
CA ARG A 228 -24.41 -4.16 18.95
C ARG A 228 -23.12 -4.96 18.80
N ALA A 229 -22.56 -5.42 19.91
CA ALA A 229 -21.31 -6.19 19.92
C ALA A 229 -21.37 -7.42 18.99
N GLU A 230 -22.51 -8.12 18.98
CA GLU A 230 -22.79 -9.27 18.11
C GLU A 230 -22.66 -8.95 16.61
N GLN A 231 -23.08 -7.74 16.20
CA GLN A 231 -23.02 -7.28 14.82
C GLN A 231 -21.57 -6.95 14.41
N VAL A 232 -20.81 -6.32 15.31
CA VAL A 232 -19.38 -6.05 15.08
C VAL A 232 -18.60 -7.37 15.02
N ASP A 233 -18.92 -8.33 15.88
CA ASP A 233 -18.34 -9.68 15.85
C ASP A 233 -18.72 -10.47 14.58
N ALA A 234 -19.93 -10.27 14.05
CA ALA A 234 -20.33 -10.82 12.76
C ALA A 234 -19.45 -10.26 11.62
N LEU A 235 -19.22 -8.94 11.58
CA LEU A 235 -18.34 -8.31 10.61
C LEU A 235 -16.88 -8.79 10.74
N ARG A 236 -16.34 -8.91 11.97
CA ARG A 236 -15.00 -9.47 12.22
C ARG A 236 -14.86 -10.89 11.69
N ARG A 237 -15.85 -11.75 11.94
CA ARG A 237 -15.86 -13.13 11.43
C ARG A 237 -15.91 -13.15 9.90
N GLY A 238 -16.73 -12.28 9.29
CA GLY A 238 -16.77 -12.12 7.84
C GLY A 238 -15.42 -11.71 7.26
N LEU A 239 -14.74 -10.73 7.85
CA LEU A 239 -13.38 -10.32 7.46
C LEU A 239 -12.40 -11.50 7.50
N VAL A 240 -12.38 -12.28 8.58
CA VAL A 240 -11.51 -13.45 8.73
C VAL A 240 -11.80 -14.52 7.67
N ILE A 241 -13.08 -14.87 7.47
CA ILE A 241 -13.49 -15.83 6.43
C ILE A 241 -13.09 -15.34 5.04
N GLY A 242 -13.35 -14.06 4.75
CA GLY A 242 -13.05 -13.49 3.45
C GLY A 242 -11.55 -13.41 3.17
N LEU A 243 -10.72 -13.15 4.19
CA LEU A 243 -9.27 -13.23 4.08
C LEU A 243 -8.81 -14.67 3.82
N LEU A 244 -9.32 -15.66 4.55
CA LEU A 244 -8.97 -17.06 4.34
C LEU A 244 -9.27 -17.50 2.90
N VAL A 245 -10.48 -17.25 2.41
CA VAL A 245 -10.90 -17.64 1.06
C VAL A 245 -10.14 -16.85 -0.01
N GLY A 246 -10.07 -15.52 0.13
CA GLY A 246 -9.38 -14.65 -0.82
C GLY A 246 -7.88 -14.95 -0.93
N LEU A 247 -7.21 -15.16 0.21
CA LEU A 247 -5.78 -15.51 0.26
C LEU A 247 -5.52 -16.94 -0.23
N ALA A 248 -6.41 -17.90 0.02
CA ALA A 248 -6.28 -19.24 -0.52
C ALA A 248 -6.32 -19.24 -2.05
N ILE A 249 -7.27 -18.50 -2.63
CA ILE A 249 -7.37 -18.33 -4.09
C ILE A 249 -6.13 -17.60 -4.62
N LEU A 250 -5.69 -16.52 -3.96
CA LEU A 250 -4.51 -15.77 -4.39
C LEU A 250 -3.23 -16.61 -4.33
N ALA A 251 -3.04 -17.38 -3.26
CA ALA A 251 -1.91 -18.28 -3.09
C ALA A 251 -1.93 -19.38 -4.15
N PHE A 252 -3.09 -19.97 -4.41
CA PHE A 252 -3.29 -20.93 -5.50
C PHE A 252 -2.85 -20.34 -6.84
N GLU A 253 -3.35 -19.15 -7.22
CA GLU A 253 -2.98 -18.51 -8.49
C GLU A 253 -1.47 -18.23 -8.59
N TYR A 254 -0.79 -17.82 -7.50
CA TYR A 254 0.66 -17.63 -7.55
C TYR A 254 1.41 -18.97 -7.71
N VAL A 255 1.02 -20.00 -6.97
CA VAL A 255 1.65 -21.33 -7.01
C VAL A 255 1.45 -22.01 -8.37
N THR A 256 0.25 -21.92 -8.94
CA THR A 256 -0.08 -22.52 -10.25
C THR A 256 0.24 -21.62 -11.43
N ARG A 257 0.94 -20.50 -11.18
CA ARG A 257 1.32 -19.50 -12.19
C ARG A 257 0.13 -18.94 -12.97
N MET A 258 -0.99 -18.68 -12.33
CA MET A 258 -2.24 -18.14 -12.90
C MET A 258 -3.12 -19.16 -13.62
N SER A 259 -3.15 -20.43 -13.17
CA SER A 259 -3.91 -21.47 -13.87
C SER A 259 -5.42 -21.24 -13.83
N GLY A 260 -5.95 -20.74 -12.70
CA GLY A 260 -7.38 -20.49 -12.54
C GLY A 260 -7.84 -19.33 -13.41
N GLN A 261 -7.07 -18.24 -13.44
CA GLN A 261 -7.34 -17.11 -14.35
C GLN A 261 -7.25 -17.52 -15.83
N ARG A 262 -6.36 -18.44 -16.20
CA ARG A 262 -6.30 -18.99 -17.57
C ARG A 262 -7.51 -19.85 -17.91
N ALA A 263 -7.92 -20.72 -17.00
CA ALA A 263 -9.12 -21.52 -17.17
C ALA A 263 -10.37 -20.63 -17.31
N LEU A 264 -10.50 -19.61 -16.45
CA LEU A 264 -11.59 -18.63 -16.53
C LEU A 264 -11.56 -17.87 -17.86
N LYS A 265 -10.40 -17.41 -18.30
CA LYS A 265 -10.27 -16.75 -19.61
C LYS A 265 -10.72 -17.68 -20.74
N SER A 266 -10.24 -18.91 -20.75
CA SER A 266 -10.63 -19.91 -21.76
C SER A 266 -12.13 -20.16 -21.76
N LEU A 267 -12.76 -20.25 -20.58
CA LEU A 267 -14.20 -20.44 -20.45
C LEU A 267 -14.97 -19.23 -21.01
N LEU A 268 -14.57 -18.00 -20.67
CA LEU A 268 -15.20 -16.78 -21.16
C LEU A 268 -15.07 -16.64 -22.68
N ASP A 269 -13.91 -17.00 -23.23
CA ASP A 269 -13.67 -17.03 -24.68
C ASP A 269 -14.60 -18.05 -25.36
N THR A 270 -14.73 -19.27 -24.80
CA THR A 270 -15.64 -20.32 -25.31
C THR A 270 -17.10 -19.90 -25.25
N LEU A 271 -17.51 -19.19 -24.18
CA LEU A 271 -18.87 -18.66 -24.04
C LEU A 271 -19.13 -17.39 -24.86
N GLY A 272 -18.11 -16.85 -25.54
CA GLY A 272 -18.24 -15.64 -26.35
C GLY A 272 -18.52 -14.38 -25.52
N VAL A 273 -18.17 -14.36 -24.24
CA VAL A 273 -18.42 -13.22 -23.34
C VAL A 273 -17.48 -12.07 -23.71
N ARG A 274 -18.01 -11.07 -24.41
CA ARG A 274 -17.27 -9.85 -24.78
C ARG A 274 -17.28 -8.87 -23.61
N GLY A 275 -16.17 -8.13 -23.44
CA GLY A 275 -16.05 -7.05 -22.46
C GLY A 275 -15.27 -7.39 -21.19
N VAL A 276 -14.95 -8.66 -20.94
CA VAL A 276 -14.07 -9.07 -19.84
C VAL A 276 -12.67 -9.38 -20.38
N ARG A 277 -11.69 -8.55 -20.02
CA ARG A 277 -10.29 -8.72 -20.44
C ARG A 277 -9.48 -9.30 -19.28
N ILE A 278 -9.08 -10.57 -19.41
CA ILE A 278 -8.16 -11.23 -18.47
C ILE A 278 -6.78 -11.33 -19.11
N GLU A 279 -5.78 -10.71 -18.50
CA GLU A 279 -4.39 -10.75 -18.97
C GLU A 279 -3.56 -11.73 -18.15
N THR A 280 -3.40 -12.95 -18.66
CA THR A 280 -2.67 -14.02 -17.94
C THR A 280 -1.23 -14.20 -18.41
N GLY A 281 -0.89 -13.73 -19.61
CA GLY A 281 0.38 -14.07 -20.26
C GLY A 281 0.43 -15.54 -20.67
N ASN A 282 1.63 -16.08 -20.84
CA ASN A 282 1.84 -17.51 -21.13
C ASN A 282 2.51 -18.21 -19.93
N TRP A 283 2.69 -19.53 -20.00
CA TRP A 283 3.26 -20.33 -18.90
C TRP A 283 4.73 -20.01 -18.59
N LEU A 284 5.49 -19.55 -19.60
CA LEU A 284 6.90 -19.17 -19.48
C LEU A 284 7.05 -17.76 -18.89
N HIS A 285 6.14 -16.86 -19.23
CA HIS A 285 6.10 -15.45 -18.86
C HIS A 285 4.70 -15.05 -18.41
N PRO A 286 4.26 -15.51 -17.21
CA PRO A 286 2.98 -15.13 -16.65
C PRO A 286 2.93 -13.61 -16.43
N ARG A 287 1.85 -12.96 -16.86
CA ARG A 287 1.66 -11.51 -16.68
C ARG A 287 1.14 -11.21 -15.27
N ASN A 288 2.03 -11.33 -14.29
CA ASN A 288 1.69 -11.12 -12.88
C ASN A 288 1.34 -9.65 -12.52
N GLN A 289 1.45 -8.70 -13.45
CA GLN A 289 1.27 -7.27 -13.18
C GLN A 289 -0.10 -6.97 -12.53
N GLY A 290 -1.18 -7.62 -12.98
CA GLY A 290 -2.50 -7.49 -12.36
C GLY A 290 -2.50 -7.93 -10.90
N MET A 291 -1.95 -9.11 -10.61
CA MET A 291 -1.93 -9.70 -9.27
C MET A 291 -0.99 -9.00 -8.29
N THR A 292 0.05 -8.31 -8.78
CA THR A 292 0.92 -7.53 -7.87
C THR A 292 0.15 -6.41 -7.17
N ARG A 293 -0.95 -5.91 -7.75
CA ARG A 293 -1.84 -4.94 -7.09
C ARG A 293 -2.54 -5.56 -5.88
N ASN A 294 -2.91 -6.83 -5.95
CA ASN A 294 -3.56 -7.57 -4.86
C ASN A 294 -2.68 -7.57 -3.61
N LEU A 295 -1.36 -7.70 -3.81
CA LEU A 295 -0.38 -7.65 -2.73
C LEU A 295 -0.34 -6.29 -2.01
N GLY A 296 -0.69 -5.20 -2.69
CA GLY A 296 -0.79 -3.87 -2.09
C GLY A 296 -1.90 -3.75 -1.04
N PHE A 297 -2.96 -4.55 -1.16
CA PHE A 297 -3.99 -4.68 -0.13
C PHE A 297 -3.65 -5.76 0.90
N VAL A 298 -3.17 -6.93 0.44
CA VAL A 298 -2.88 -8.10 1.29
C VAL A 298 -1.82 -7.81 2.36
N VAL A 299 -0.73 -7.13 1.99
CA VAL A 299 0.41 -6.90 2.88
C VAL A 299 0.03 -6.11 4.15
N PRO A 300 -0.74 -5.01 4.09
CA PRO A 300 -1.22 -4.35 5.30
C PRO A 300 -2.42 -5.06 5.96
N ILE A 301 -3.38 -5.61 5.19
CA ILE A 301 -4.62 -6.16 5.77
C ILE A 301 -4.39 -7.47 6.54
N VAL A 302 -3.35 -8.26 6.23
CA VAL A 302 -3.07 -9.54 6.91
C VAL A 302 -2.95 -9.34 8.42
N TRP A 303 -2.27 -8.28 8.85
CA TRP A 303 -2.08 -7.95 10.27
C TRP A 303 -3.41 -7.59 10.96
N ILE A 304 -4.29 -6.90 10.24
CA ILE A 304 -5.64 -6.58 10.72
C ILE A 304 -6.50 -7.84 10.84
N GLY A 305 -6.36 -8.78 9.89
CA GLY A 305 -6.97 -10.11 9.97
C GLY A 305 -6.53 -10.89 11.21
N LEU A 306 -5.23 -10.89 11.51
CA LEU A 306 -4.70 -11.49 12.74
C LEU A 306 -5.27 -10.82 13.99
N ALA A 307 -5.40 -9.49 13.99
CA ALA A 307 -5.97 -8.75 15.12
C ALA A 307 -7.45 -9.06 15.31
N ALA A 308 -8.20 -9.24 14.21
CA ALA A 308 -9.59 -9.69 14.24
C ALA A 308 -9.70 -11.12 14.81
N CYS A 309 -8.80 -12.03 14.44
CA CYS A 309 -8.74 -13.38 15.03
C CYS A 309 -8.54 -13.34 16.54
N LEU A 310 -7.63 -12.50 17.06
CA LEU A 310 -7.41 -12.37 18.50
C LEU A 310 -8.63 -11.84 19.27
N ARG A 311 -9.48 -11.03 18.63
CA ARG A 311 -10.73 -10.54 19.22
C ARG A 311 -11.86 -11.57 19.21
N ILE A 312 -11.83 -12.54 18.29
CA ILE A 312 -12.78 -13.65 18.27
C ILE A 312 -12.33 -14.65 19.36
N ASN A 313 -12.97 -14.62 20.53
CA ASN A 313 -12.62 -15.43 21.71
C ASN A 313 -12.97 -16.93 21.54
N ARG A 314 -12.33 -17.60 20.57
CA ARG A 314 -12.48 -19.04 20.28
C ARG A 314 -11.13 -19.64 19.98
N ALA A 315 -10.87 -20.87 20.45
CA ALA A 315 -9.61 -21.56 20.18
C ALA A 315 -9.30 -21.65 18.67
N ASP A 316 -10.32 -21.93 17.86
CA ASP A 316 -10.21 -22.04 16.40
C ASP A 316 -9.76 -20.75 15.71
N SER A 317 -9.93 -19.58 16.34
CA SER A 317 -9.53 -18.30 15.75
C SER A 317 -8.00 -18.18 15.66
N ARG A 318 -7.25 -18.85 16.53
CA ARG A 318 -5.78 -18.86 16.50
C ARG A 318 -5.27 -19.65 15.29
N SER A 319 -5.87 -20.82 15.03
CA SER A 319 -5.57 -21.63 13.85
C SER A 319 -5.92 -20.87 12.56
N ALA A 320 -7.06 -20.17 12.54
CA ALA A 320 -7.42 -19.28 11.44
C ALA A 320 -6.39 -18.17 11.22
N GLY A 321 -5.90 -17.53 12.30
CA GLY A 321 -4.85 -16.52 12.22
C GLY A 321 -3.55 -17.09 11.63
N ALA A 322 -3.08 -18.24 12.12
CA ALA A 322 -1.89 -18.90 11.60
C ALA A 322 -2.04 -19.23 10.10
N LEU A 323 -3.22 -19.71 9.69
CA LEU A 323 -3.52 -20.02 8.29
C LEU A 323 -3.58 -18.76 7.41
N ILE A 324 -4.19 -17.66 7.89
CA ILE A 324 -4.18 -16.36 7.19
C ILE A 324 -2.74 -15.92 6.93
N PHE A 325 -1.88 -15.95 7.95
CA PHE A 325 -0.48 -15.54 7.80
C PHE A 325 0.27 -16.47 6.84
N ALA A 326 0.08 -17.78 6.93
CA ALA A 326 0.71 -18.74 6.04
C ALA A 326 0.32 -18.52 4.57
N LEU A 327 -0.98 -18.34 4.28
CA LEU A 327 -1.47 -18.09 2.92
C LEU A 327 -0.97 -16.75 2.36
N ALA A 328 -0.93 -15.70 3.18
CA ALA A 328 -0.35 -14.42 2.80
C ALA A 328 1.16 -14.53 2.53
N ALA A 329 1.90 -15.24 3.38
CA ALA A 329 3.33 -15.48 3.22
C ALA A 329 3.61 -16.26 1.93
N VAL A 330 2.87 -17.35 1.65
CA VAL A 330 2.99 -18.09 0.38
C VAL A 330 2.73 -17.18 -0.82
N SER A 331 1.63 -16.42 -0.79
CA SER A 331 1.28 -15.47 -1.87
C SER A 331 2.40 -14.45 -2.11
N VAL A 332 2.96 -13.86 -1.05
CA VAL A 332 4.00 -12.83 -1.14
C VAL A 332 5.36 -13.41 -1.56
N LEU A 333 5.78 -14.53 -0.96
CA LEU A 333 7.08 -15.14 -1.20
C LEU A 333 7.19 -15.76 -2.59
N VAL A 334 6.12 -16.38 -3.10
CA VAL A 334 6.07 -16.94 -4.47
C VAL A 334 5.92 -15.84 -5.51
N SER A 335 5.32 -14.70 -5.17
CA SER A 335 5.19 -13.58 -6.11
C SER A 335 6.55 -13.01 -6.57
N PRO A 336 6.64 -12.37 -7.75
CA PRO A 336 7.85 -11.65 -8.16
C PRO A 336 8.02 -10.29 -7.45
N SER A 337 7.06 -9.86 -6.62
CA SER A 337 7.08 -8.51 -6.02
C SER A 337 8.08 -8.42 -4.87
N ALA A 338 9.20 -7.72 -5.07
CA ALA A 338 10.15 -7.40 -4.00
C ALA A 338 9.53 -6.44 -2.97
N THR A 339 8.75 -5.45 -3.43
CA THR A 339 8.01 -4.50 -2.59
C THR A 339 7.11 -5.20 -1.57
N ALA A 340 6.36 -6.23 -2.01
CA ALA A 340 5.48 -6.97 -1.12
C ALA A 340 6.25 -7.76 -0.06
N LYS A 341 7.40 -8.35 -0.43
CA LYS A 341 8.27 -9.06 0.52
C LYS A 341 8.85 -8.12 1.57
N ILE A 342 9.32 -6.93 1.16
CA ILE A 342 9.80 -5.89 2.07
C ILE A 342 8.69 -5.47 3.03
N GLY A 343 7.50 -5.19 2.51
CA GLY A 343 6.36 -4.80 3.34
C GLY A 343 5.96 -5.88 4.35
N LEU A 344 5.81 -7.13 3.93
CA LEU A 344 5.47 -8.24 4.85
C LEU A 344 6.56 -8.45 5.91
N THR A 345 7.84 -8.40 5.51
CA THR A 345 8.97 -8.56 6.43
C THR A 345 9.02 -7.42 7.45
N ALA A 346 8.85 -6.17 7.02
CA ALA A 346 8.81 -5.02 7.91
C ALA A 346 7.64 -5.10 8.90
N GLY A 347 6.46 -5.58 8.45
CA GLY A 347 5.34 -5.83 9.34
C GLY A 347 5.61 -6.91 10.38
N ALA A 348 6.27 -8.01 9.98
CA ALA A 348 6.66 -9.08 10.89
C ALA A 348 7.66 -8.57 11.95
N ILE A 349 8.68 -7.84 11.53
CA ILE A 349 9.66 -7.22 12.44
C ILE A 349 8.96 -6.24 13.38
N GLY A 350 8.06 -5.39 12.87
CA GLY A 350 7.31 -4.43 13.67
C GLY A 350 6.39 -5.10 14.69
N ALA A 351 5.65 -6.13 14.29
CA ALA A 351 4.77 -6.87 15.19
C ALA A 351 5.55 -7.63 16.26
N LEU A 352 6.59 -8.37 15.87
CA LEU A 352 7.43 -9.13 16.78
C LEU A 352 8.19 -8.19 17.74
N GLY A 353 8.81 -7.12 17.22
CA GLY A 353 9.47 -6.10 18.03
C GLY A 353 8.52 -5.46 19.04
N ALA A 354 7.25 -5.25 18.68
CA ALA A 354 6.25 -4.71 19.57
C ALA A 354 5.80 -5.67 20.68
N LEU A 355 5.94 -6.99 20.50
CA LEU A 355 5.68 -7.97 21.56
C LEU A 355 6.70 -7.88 22.70
N TRP A 356 7.97 -7.62 22.38
CA TRP A 356 9.04 -7.55 23.38
C TRP A 356 9.37 -6.14 23.84
N PHE A 357 9.31 -5.16 22.93
CA PHE A 357 9.73 -3.78 23.14
C PHE A 357 8.75 -2.79 22.49
N PRO A 358 7.49 -2.70 22.95
CA PRO A 358 6.44 -1.90 22.30
C PRO A 358 6.81 -0.42 22.17
N GLN A 359 7.40 0.17 23.22
CA GLN A 359 7.77 1.59 23.22
C GLN A 359 8.95 1.89 22.29
N LEU A 360 9.98 1.03 22.31
CA LEU A 360 11.15 1.17 21.44
C LEU A 360 10.77 0.98 19.97
N THR A 361 9.93 -0.02 19.69
CA THR A 361 9.46 -0.31 18.33
C THR A 361 8.60 0.83 17.80
N LEU A 362 7.67 1.37 18.60
CA LEU A 362 6.91 2.56 18.22
C LEU A 362 7.81 3.76 17.97
N ALA A 363 8.77 4.05 18.86
CA ALA A 363 9.70 5.16 18.70
C ALA A 363 10.56 5.00 17.43
N GLY A 364 11.08 3.80 17.16
CA GLY A 364 11.83 3.49 15.95
C GLY A 364 11.00 3.65 14.68
N LEU A 365 9.74 3.19 14.71
CA LEU A 365 8.82 3.33 13.58
C LEU A 365 8.40 4.78 13.35
N THR A 366 8.19 5.56 14.42
CA THR A 366 7.98 7.01 14.34
C THR A 366 9.19 7.70 13.71
N ALA A 367 10.41 7.39 14.16
CA ALA A 367 11.64 7.95 13.60
C ALA A 367 11.81 7.57 12.12
N ALA A 368 11.56 6.31 11.77
CA ALA A 368 11.59 5.85 10.38
C ALA A 368 10.56 6.57 9.50
N TRP A 369 9.33 6.75 9.99
CA TRP A 369 8.28 7.48 9.28
C TRP A 369 8.67 8.94 9.04
N VAL A 370 9.14 9.64 10.07
CA VAL A 370 9.60 11.04 9.97
C VAL A 370 10.78 11.13 9.02
N PHE A 371 11.75 10.22 9.10
CA PHE A 371 12.90 10.20 8.21
C PHE A 371 12.48 9.95 6.76
N LEU A 372 11.65 8.96 6.49
CA LEU A 372 11.16 8.67 5.14
C LEU A 372 10.34 9.82 4.57
N CYS A 373 9.56 10.54 5.39
CA CYS A 373 8.88 11.75 4.93
C CYS A 373 9.85 12.90 4.68
N ALA A 374 10.75 13.23 5.61
CA ALA A 374 11.58 14.44 5.53
C ALA A 374 12.79 14.30 4.61
N ALA A 375 13.42 13.12 4.56
CA ALA A 375 14.69 12.90 3.90
C ALA A 375 14.58 12.21 2.53
N VAL A 376 13.38 11.84 2.05
CA VAL A 376 13.26 11.09 0.79
C VAL A 376 13.85 11.81 -0.41
N VAL A 377 13.63 13.14 -0.53
CA VAL A 377 14.14 13.93 -1.66
C VAL A 377 15.68 13.95 -1.67
N PRO A 378 16.38 14.38 -0.60
CA PRO A 378 17.84 14.38 -0.60
C PRO A 378 18.44 12.97 -0.69
N VAL A 379 17.80 11.95 -0.09
CA VAL A 379 18.26 10.56 -0.22
C VAL A 379 18.12 10.06 -1.66
N ALA A 380 16.96 10.27 -2.30
CA ALA A 380 16.75 9.91 -3.70
C ALA A 380 17.80 10.55 -4.63
N HIS A 381 18.00 11.86 -4.47
CA HIS A 381 18.99 12.61 -5.23
C HIS A 381 20.42 12.08 -4.97
N LEU A 382 20.78 11.80 -3.72
CA LEU A 382 22.09 11.25 -3.36
C LEU A 382 22.33 9.87 -3.99
N LEU A 383 21.37 8.95 -3.90
CA LEU A 383 21.49 7.61 -4.49
C LEU A 383 21.70 7.69 -6.01
N TYR A 384 21.01 8.63 -6.67
CA TYR A 384 21.18 8.90 -8.09
C TYR A 384 22.56 9.50 -8.41
N ARG A 385 23.01 10.52 -7.66
CA ARG A 385 24.33 11.16 -7.84
C ARG A 385 25.50 10.20 -7.61
N LEU A 386 25.35 9.25 -6.70
CA LEU A 386 26.30 8.15 -6.46
C LEU A 386 26.26 7.07 -7.55
N ARG A 387 25.43 7.23 -8.58
CA ARG A 387 25.23 6.28 -9.68
C ARG A 387 24.95 4.86 -9.20
N LEU A 388 24.18 4.72 -8.11
CA LEU A 388 23.83 3.39 -7.62
C LEU A 388 22.93 2.63 -8.60
N TYR A 389 22.30 3.32 -9.56
CA TYR A 389 21.63 2.69 -10.69
C TYR A 389 22.59 1.92 -11.62
N ASP A 390 23.91 2.12 -11.57
CA ASP A 390 24.90 1.33 -12.31
C ASP A 390 25.48 0.18 -11.47
N ALA A 391 25.19 0.13 -10.18
CA ALA A 391 25.80 -0.82 -9.26
C ALA A 391 25.28 -2.26 -9.48
N ALA A 392 26.11 -3.15 -10.01
CA ALA A 392 25.73 -4.52 -10.38
C ALA A 392 25.22 -5.38 -9.22
N TRP A 393 25.54 -5.04 -7.97
CA TRP A 393 25.03 -5.72 -6.78
C TRP A 393 23.58 -5.33 -6.43
N ILE A 394 23.06 -4.25 -7.01
CA ILE A 394 21.65 -3.85 -6.85
C ILE A 394 20.82 -4.57 -7.91
N HIS A 395 19.76 -5.23 -7.46
CA HIS A 395 18.79 -5.88 -8.34
C HIS A 395 18.28 -4.90 -9.41
N GLU A 396 18.07 -5.37 -10.64
CA GLU A 396 17.73 -4.54 -11.81
C GLU A 396 16.54 -3.60 -11.55
N THR A 397 15.47 -4.10 -10.92
CA THR A 397 14.31 -3.26 -10.58
C THR A 397 14.63 -2.15 -9.57
N GLY A 398 15.60 -2.37 -8.68
CA GLY A 398 16.09 -1.36 -7.74
C GLY A 398 16.92 -0.29 -8.44
N ARG A 399 17.78 -0.69 -9.37
CA ARG A 399 18.55 0.24 -10.22
C ARG A 399 17.62 1.13 -11.04
N HIS A 400 16.61 0.55 -11.67
CA HIS A 400 15.58 1.29 -12.41
C HIS A 400 14.83 2.29 -11.54
N ARG A 401 14.49 1.92 -10.29
CA ARG A 401 13.85 2.84 -9.34
C ARG A 401 14.77 3.99 -8.95
N ILE A 402 16.05 3.74 -8.68
CA ILE A 402 17.01 4.80 -8.35
C ILE A 402 17.14 5.82 -9.49
N ALA A 403 17.16 5.37 -10.76
CA ALA A 403 17.16 6.27 -11.91
C ALA A 403 15.89 7.14 -11.97
N ILE A 404 14.71 6.54 -11.78
CA ILE A 404 13.44 7.26 -11.72
C ILE A 404 13.39 8.23 -10.53
N TRP A 405 13.93 7.83 -9.38
CA TRP A 405 13.98 8.66 -8.18
C TRP A 405 14.86 9.90 -8.38
N GLY A 406 15.98 9.77 -9.09
CA GLY A 406 16.80 10.89 -9.53
C GLY A 406 15.97 11.92 -10.29
N ALA A 407 15.31 11.48 -11.36
CA ALA A 407 14.46 12.36 -12.19
C ALA A 407 13.37 13.05 -11.37
N THR A 408 12.65 12.29 -10.54
CA THR A 408 11.58 12.85 -9.71
C THR A 408 12.12 13.84 -8.67
N SER A 409 13.30 13.57 -8.10
CA SER A 409 13.95 14.48 -7.15
C SER A 409 14.42 15.78 -7.80
N ASP A 410 14.79 15.76 -9.07
CA ASP A 410 15.15 16.95 -9.82
C ASP A 410 13.91 17.77 -10.21
N TRP A 411 12.83 17.09 -10.61
CA TRP A 411 11.55 17.74 -10.91
C TRP A 411 10.92 18.44 -9.71
N TYR A 412 11.15 17.94 -8.49
CA TYR A 412 10.66 18.58 -7.26
C TYR A 412 11.06 20.06 -7.16
N TRP A 413 12.25 20.44 -7.65
CA TRP A 413 12.75 21.82 -7.57
C TRP A 413 11.97 22.82 -8.42
N SER A 414 11.13 22.36 -9.34
CA SER A 414 10.26 23.24 -10.13
C SER A 414 9.09 23.83 -9.33
N ALA A 415 8.62 23.15 -8.28
CA ALA A 415 7.47 23.56 -7.48
C ALA A 415 7.58 23.08 -6.02
N PRO A 416 8.60 23.50 -5.25
CA PRO A 416 8.94 22.84 -3.99
C PRO A 416 7.91 23.02 -2.86
N ILE A 417 7.19 24.15 -2.83
CA ILE A 417 6.27 24.45 -1.71
C ILE A 417 4.92 23.76 -1.92
N PHE A 418 4.29 23.97 -3.08
CA PHE A 418 2.93 23.52 -3.36
C PHE A 418 2.84 22.32 -4.31
N GLY A 419 3.96 21.89 -4.90
CA GLY A 419 4.02 20.77 -5.83
C GLY A 419 3.50 21.10 -7.23
N ALA A 420 3.80 20.21 -8.17
CA ALA A 420 3.40 20.33 -9.58
C ALA A 420 1.90 20.04 -9.83
N GLY A 421 1.13 19.76 -8.78
CA GLY A 421 -0.28 19.38 -8.85
C GLY A 421 -0.46 17.85 -8.84
N LEU A 422 -1.57 17.40 -8.27
CA LEU A 422 -1.83 15.98 -8.02
C LEU A 422 -1.85 15.14 -9.29
N ALA A 423 -1.29 13.95 -9.27
CA ALA A 423 -1.11 13.06 -10.42
C ALA A 423 -0.25 13.62 -11.58
N SER A 424 0.45 14.74 -11.38
CA SER A 424 1.30 15.38 -12.42
C SER A 424 2.44 14.49 -12.91
N ALA A 425 2.92 13.52 -12.12
CA ALA A 425 3.97 12.59 -12.56
C ALA A 425 3.59 11.83 -13.85
N ARG A 426 2.28 11.66 -14.11
CA ARG A 426 1.76 10.94 -15.27
C ARG A 426 1.85 11.70 -16.59
N GLU A 427 1.91 13.02 -16.51
CA GLU A 427 1.88 13.93 -17.67
C GLU A 427 3.22 14.66 -17.83
N GLN A 428 4.30 14.11 -17.24
CA GLN A 428 5.61 14.74 -17.34
C GLN A 428 6.16 14.69 -18.76
N PRO A 429 6.88 15.74 -19.18
CA PRO A 429 7.56 15.75 -20.46
C PRO A 429 8.61 14.64 -20.52
N ALA A 430 9.13 14.41 -21.73
CA ALA A 430 10.23 13.49 -21.94
C ALA A 430 11.39 13.79 -20.97
N LEU A 431 12.04 12.74 -20.49
CA LEU A 431 13.24 12.85 -19.67
C LEU A 431 14.30 13.69 -20.38
N ASP A 432 15.06 14.46 -19.61
CA ASP A 432 16.27 15.07 -20.13
C ASP A 432 17.27 13.99 -20.59
N ALA A 433 18.26 14.41 -21.38
CA ALA A 433 19.24 13.50 -21.96
C ALA A 433 20.01 12.71 -20.89
N ALA A 434 20.30 13.30 -19.72
CA ALA A 434 21.06 12.64 -18.66
C ALA A 434 20.26 11.48 -18.03
N HIS A 435 18.99 11.71 -17.72
CA HIS A 435 18.10 10.68 -17.21
C HIS A 435 17.77 9.62 -18.27
N ALA A 436 17.58 10.03 -19.52
CA ALA A 436 17.39 9.10 -20.62
C ALA A 436 18.61 8.18 -20.78
N ASP A 437 19.82 8.73 -20.70
CA ASP A 437 21.07 7.96 -20.78
C ASP A 437 21.22 6.96 -19.62
N ALA A 438 20.88 7.36 -18.39
CA ALA A 438 20.88 6.45 -17.24
C ALA A 438 19.96 5.24 -17.44
N LEU A 439 18.88 5.41 -18.20
CA LEU A 439 17.91 4.35 -18.49
C LEU A 439 18.25 3.53 -19.74
N LYS A 440 19.03 4.06 -20.69
CA LYS A 440 19.46 3.29 -21.88
C LYS A 440 20.19 2.00 -21.50
N ASN A 441 20.92 2.01 -20.38
CA ASN A 441 21.66 0.85 -19.87
C ASN A 441 20.79 -0.12 -19.06
N LEU A 442 19.53 0.24 -18.78
CA LEU A 442 18.59 -0.53 -17.97
C LEU A 442 17.48 -1.03 -18.90
N SER A 443 17.61 -2.28 -19.37
CA SER A 443 16.64 -3.06 -20.17
C SER A 443 15.64 -2.27 -21.05
N ALA A 444 15.76 -2.42 -22.37
CA ALA A 444 14.89 -1.80 -23.39
C ALA A 444 13.37 -2.04 -23.22
N THR A 445 12.96 -2.92 -22.30
CA THR A 445 11.54 -3.18 -21.99
C THR A 445 10.97 -2.26 -20.92
N ALA A 446 11.81 -1.49 -20.21
CA ALA A 446 11.40 -0.56 -19.18
C ALA A 446 10.89 0.75 -19.81
N LYS A 447 9.66 0.74 -20.35
CA LYS A 447 8.93 2.00 -20.50
C LYS A 447 8.84 2.63 -19.12
N LEU A 448 9.24 3.90 -18.95
CA LEU A 448 9.00 4.58 -17.68
C LEU A 448 7.51 4.52 -17.40
N ASN A 449 7.14 3.76 -16.39
CA ASN A 449 5.87 3.96 -15.74
C ASN A 449 5.97 5.34 -15.09
N TRP A 450 5.09 6.25 -15.51
CA TRP A 450 5.09 7.69 -15.22
C TRP A 450 4.81 8.05 -13.75
N HIS A 451 5.48 7.40 -12.79
CA HIS A 451 5.47 7.75 -11.37
C HIS A 451 6.69 7.15 -10.66
N ALA A 452 7.09 7.77 -9.55
CA ALA A 452 8.33 7.45 -8.83
C ALA A 452 8.41 6.03 -8.25
N HIS A 453 7.30 5.28 -8.19
CA HIS A 453 7.18 4.06 -7.41
C HIS A 453 7.70 4.19 -5.96
N ASN A 454 7.56 5.40 -5.40
CA ASN A 454 7.92 5.77 -4.04
C ASN A 454 6.91 6.83 -3.61
N GLY A 455 5.98 6.43 -2.73
CA GLY A 455 4.87 7.28 -2.29
C GLY A 455 5.34 8.56 -1.62
N TYR A 456 6.44 8.51 -0.85
CA TYR A 456 7.00 9.69 -0.19
C TYR A 456 7.51 10.71 -1.21
N LEU A 457 8.35 10.25 -2.15
CA LEU A 457 8.90 11.12 -3.20
C LEU A 457 7.80 11.69 -4.10
N GLN A 458 6.78 10.89 -4.39
CA GLN A 458 5.63 11.31 -5.17
C GLN A 458 4.82 12.41 -4.47
N VAL A 459 4.62 12.32 -3.15
CA VAL A 459 3.95 13.37 -2.36
C VAL A 459 4.73 14.68 -2.44
N TRP A 460 6.05 14.66 -2.26
CA TRP A 460 6.88 15.86 -2.35
C TRP A 460 6.82 16.51 -3.73
N TYR A 461 6.92 15.70 -4.79
CA TYR A 461 6.90 16.20 -6.14
C TYR A 461 5.54 16.82 -6.51
N GLU A 462 4.45 16.11 -6.24
CA GLU A 462 3.13 16.50 -6.73
C GLU A 462 2.37 17.44 -5.80
N ALA A 463 2.62 17.34 -4.49
CA ALA A 463 1.96 18.10 -3.43
C ALA A 463 2.93 18.97 -2.61
N GLY A 464 4.20 19.04 -2.98
CA GLY A 464 5.18 19.94 -2.36
C GLY A 464 5.46 19.67 -0.88
N ALA A 465 6.17 20.60 -0.25
CA ALA A 465 6.48 20.59 1.16
C ALA A 465 5.22 20.60 2.04
N VAL A 466 4.16 21.30 1.62
CA VAL A 466 2.89 21.33 2.35
C VAL A 466 2.25 19.94 2.37
N GLY A 467 2.15 19.28 1.22
CA GLY A 467 1.66 17.90 1.13
C GLY A 467 2.54 16.92 1.91
N GLY A 468 3.87 17.06 1.82
CA GLY A 468 4.82 16.26 2.58
C GLY A 468 4.64 16.39 4.10
N LEU A 469 4.46 17.60 4.60
CA LEU A 469 4.19 17.87 6.02
C LEU A 469 2.84 17.28 6.45
N LEU A 470 1.77 17.52 5.70
CA LEU A 470 0.45 16.98 6.01
C LEU A 470 0.43 15.44 6.00
N PHE A 471 1.12 14.81 5.04
CA PHE A 471 1.29 13.37 4.98
C PHE A 471 2.06 12.83 6.18
N MET A 472 3.15 13.51 6.58
CA MET A 472 3.89 13.18 7.79
C MET A 472 3.00 13.25 9.04
N LEU A 473 2.26 14.35 9.22
CA LEU A 473 1.34 14.55 10.35
C LEU A 473 0.24 13.50 10.40
N LEU A 474 -0.29 13.06 9.25
CA LEU A 474 -1.28 12.00 9.18
C LEU A 474 -0.71 10.68 9.73
N GLY A 475 0.49 10.28 9.28
CA GLY A 475 1.12 9.06 9.81
C GLY A 475 1.44 9.15 11.31
N LEU A 476 1.83 10.32 11.81
CA LEU A 476 2.03 10.55 13.24
C LEU A 476 0.73 10.46 14.03
N ALA A 477 -0.37 11.00 13.51
CA ALA A 477 -1.70 10.88 14.12
C ALA A 477 -2.17 9.42 14.17
N LEU A 478 -1.91 8.64 13.12
CA LEU A 478 -2.20 7.20 13.08
C LEU A 478 -1.33 6.43 14.08
N LEU A 479 -0.02 6.70 14.16
CA LEU A 479 0.86 6.06 15.16
C LEU A 479 0.44 6.42 16.60
N HIS A 480 -0.03 7.64 16.83
CA HIS A 480 -0.61 8.03 18.12
C HIS A 480 -1.89 7.26 18.45
N ALA A 481 -2.75 7.02 17.45
CA ALA A 481 -3.91 6.14 17.60
C ALA A 481 -3.49 4.71 17.97
N VAL A 482 -2.50 4.16 17.26
CA VAL A 482 -1.94 2.83 17.54
C VAL A 482 -1.33 2.74 18.93
N ARG A 483 -0.66 3.80 19.40
CA ARG A 483 -0.11 3.85 20.78
C ARG A 483 -1.21 3.72 21.85
N LYS A 484 -2.40 4.28 21.59
CA LYS A 484 -3.54 4.26 22.51
C LYS A 484 -4.40 3.00 22.43
N SER A 485 -4.16 2.11 21.47
CA SER A 485 -4.93 0.89 21.34
C SER A 485 -4.63 -0.12 22.46
N ASP A 486 -5.53 -1.10 22.59
CA ASP A 486 -5.42 -2.24 23.48
C ASP A 486 -4.15 -3.06 23.20
N ASP A 487 -3.45 -3.48 24.27
CA ASP A 487 -2.18 -4.20 24.20
C ASP A 487 -2.27 -5.54 23.44
N VAL A 488 -3.45 -6.15 23.36
CA VAL A 488 -3.68 -7.39 22.61
C VAL A 488 -3.53 -7.19 21.09
N VAL A 489 -4.06 -6.09 20.55
CA VAL A 489 -4.04 -5.83 19.10
C VAL A 489 -2.94 -4.88 18.66
N LYS A 490 -2.39 -4.09 19.59
CA LYS A 490 -1.35 -3.08 19.34
C LYS A 490 -0.14 -3.60 18.53
N PRO A 491 0.46 -4.77 18.83
CA PRO A 491 1.58 -5.29 18.03
C PRO A 491 1.21 -5.49 16.56
N LEU A 492 0.01 -5.96 16.29
CA LEU A 492 -0.46 -6.21 14.93
C LEU A 492 -0.80 -4.91 14.19
N LEU A 493 -1.31 -3.89 14.88
CA LEU A 493 -1.48 -2.55 14.30
C LEU A 493 -0.13 -1.89 13.98
N ILE A 494 0.89 -2.09 14.82
CA ILE A 494 2.28 -1.67 14.54
C ILE A 494 2.81 -2.42 13.31
N GLY A 495 2.56 -3.72 13.21
CA GLY A 495 2.89 -4.53 12.03
C GLY A 495 2.23 -4.00 10.76
N ALA A 496 0.93 -3.67 10.81
CA ALA A 496 0.21 -3.08 9.68
C ALA A 496 0.82 -1.73 9.24
N PHE A 497 1.12 -0.85 10.20
CA PHE A 497 1.73 0.45 9.90
C PHE A 497 3.14 0.30 9.33
N ALA A 498 3.97 -0.58 9.89
CA ALA A 498 5.31 -0.88 9.38
C ALA A 498 5.23 -1.47 7.97
N SER A 499 4.35 -2.43 7.74
CA SER A 499 4.11 -2.97 6.40
C SER A 499 3.75 -1.90 5.39
N PHE A 500 2.81 -1.02 5.74
CA PHE A 500 2.42 0.10 4.88
C PHE A 500 3.60 1.05 4.59
N THR A 501 4.29 1.50 5.64
CA THR A 501 5.43 2.43 5.59
C THR A 501 6.49 1.97 4.58
N PHE A 502 6.94 0.72 4.69
CA PHE A 502 8.00 0.21 3.82
C PHE A 502 7.47 -0.25 2.46
N PHE A 503 6.20 -0.65 2.35
CA PHE A 503 5.59 -0.96 1.07
C PHE A 503 5.49 0.30 0.18
N ILE A 504 5.03 1.44 0.72
CA ILE A 504 4.88 2.66 -0.10
C ILE A 504 6.23 3.24 -0.55
N ALA A 505 7.31 3.00 0.18
CA ALA A 505 8.66 3.44 -0.21
C ALA A 505 9.12 2.86 -1.57
N THR A 506 8.58 1.71 -1.95
CA THR A 506 8.87 1.05 -3.24
C THR A 506 7.57 0.64 -3.96
N GLY A 507 6.47 1.33 -3.69
CA GLY A 507 5.13 0.91 -4.04
C GLY A 507 4.63 1.29 -5.43
N PHE A 508 3.31 1.30 -5.53
CA PHE A 508 2.56 1.86 -6.65
C PHE A 508 2.38 3.37 -6.46
N SER A 509 1.78 4.02 -7.46
CA SER A 509 1.32 5.40 -7.34
C SER A 509 0.36 5.55 -6.17
N LEU A 510 0.66 6.47 -5.24
CA LEU A 510 -0.17 6.73 -4.06
C LEU A 510 -1.56 7.24 -4.46
N TRP A 511 -1.68 7.88 -5.63
CA TRP A 511 -2.91 8.48 -6.15
C TRP A 511 -3.75 7.55 -7.00
N ALA A 512 -3.38 6.28 -7.13
CA ALA A 512 -4.23 5.32 -7.80
C ALA A 512 -5.50 5.09 -6.98
N ALA A 513 -6.67 5.27 -7.60
CA ALA A 513 -7.96 5.17 -6.93
C ALA A 513 -8.14 3.85 -6.16
N TRP A 514 -7.76 2.73 -6.78
CA TRP A 514 -7.80 1.40 -6.16
C TRP A 514 -6.88 1.29 -4.93
N TYR A 515 -5.76 2.02 -4.93
CA TYR A 515 -4.80 1.93 -3.84
C TYR A 515 -5.27 2.75 -2.64
N ILE A 516 -5.78 3.98 -2.86
CA ILE A 516 -6.44 4.77 -1.81
C ILE A 516 -7.65 4.00 -1.25
N GLY A 517 -8.46 3.38 -2.12
CA GLY A 517 -9.58 2.53 -1.72
C GLY A 517 -9.15 1.36 -0.82
N ALA A 518 -8.07 0.68 -1.18
CA ALA A 518 -7.50 -0.42 -0.40
C ALA A 518 -7.01 0.05 0.98
N LEU A 519 -6.32 1.20 1.05
CA LEU A 519 -5.85 1.78 2.31
C LEU A 519 -7.02 2.22 3.21
N GLY A 520 -8.06 2.81 2.62
CA GLY A 520 -9.30 3.14 3.33
C GLY A 520 -9.95 1.91 3.96
N LEU A 521 -10.03 0.79 3.20
CA LEU A 521 -10.55 -0.47 3.71
C LEU A 521 -9.70 -1.06 4.84
N VAL A 522 -8.37 -0.92 4.78
CA VAL A 522 -7.47 -1.31 5.88
C VAL A 522 -7.78 -0.50 7.15
N ILE A 523 -7.97 0.82 7.02
CA ILE A 523 -8.29 1.71 8.15
C ILE A 523 -9.65 1.33 8.77
N VAL A 524 -10.69 1.18 7.95
CA VAL A 524 -12.03 0.76 8.41
C VAL A 524 -11.96 -0.61 9.09
N SER A 525 -11.22 -1.56 8.52
CA SER A 525 -11.04 -2.89 9.10
C SER A 525 -10.24 -2.86 10.41
N ALA A 526 -9.26 -1.96 10.54
CA ALA A 526 -8.51 -1.80 11.78
C ALA A 526 -9.41 -1.34 12.93
N GLN A 527 -10.36 -0.45 12.67
CA GLN A 527 -11.33 0.01 13.66
C GLN A 527 -12.26 -1.11 14.14
N LEU A 528 -12.59 -2.08 13.27
CA LEU A 528 -13.32 -3.28 13.70
C LEU A 528 -12.58 -4.02 14.82
N THR A 529 -11.25 -3.98 14.90
CA THR A 529 -10.47 -4.71 15.92
C THR A 529 -10.48 -4.03 17.31
N GLY A 530 -11.21 -2.92 17.45
CA GLY A 530 -11.24 -2.10 18.66
C GLY A 530 -10.11 -1.07 18.71
N ALA A 531 -9.50 -0.75 17.57
CA ALA A 531 -8.62 0.40 17.44
C ALA A 531 -9.47 1.68 17.41
N GLU A 532 -9.61 2.35 18.55
CA GLU A 532 -10.25 3.67 18.57
C GLU A 532 -9.29 4.70 17.93
N LEU A 533 -9.75 5.41 16.89
CA LEU A 533 -9.05 6.62 16.47
C LEU A 533 -9.21 7.70 17.57
N PRO A 534 -8.16 8.48 17.88
CA PRO A 534 -8.24 9.52 18.88
C PRO A 534 -9.34 10.51 18.49
N GLY A 535 -10.41 10.56 19.29
CA GLY A 535 -11.63 11.32 19.00
C GLY A 535 -12.93 10.64 19.45
N GLY A 536 -12.92 9.32 19.67
CA GLY A 536 -14.03 8.64 20.37
C GLY A 536 -14.15 9.16 21.80
N ALA A 537 -15.30 9.75 22.15
CA ALA A 537 -15.56 10.14 23.53
C ALA A 537 -15.35 8.92 24.43
N ALA A 538 -14.44 9.03 25.40
CA ALA A 538 -14.16 7.96 26.34
C ALA A 538 -15.48 7.47 26.93
N LYS A 539 -15.72 6.16 26.94
CA LYS A 539 -16.85 5.61 27.70
C LYS A 539 -16.78 6.16 29.12
N PRO A 540 -17.86 6.75 29.66
CA PRO A 540 -17.94 6.94 31.10
C PRO A 540 -17.73 5.56 31.74
N ARG A 541 -16.71 5.48 32.60
CA ARG A 541 -16.36 4.24 33.30
C ARG A 541 -17.46 3.83 34.26
#